data_AF-A0A7I7X831-F1
#
_entry.id   AF-A0A7I7X831-F1
#
_cell.length_a   1.000
_cell.length_b   1.000
_cell.length_c   1.000
_cell.angle_alpha   90.00
_cell.angle_beta   90.00
_cell.angle_gamma   90.00
#
_symmetry.space_group_name_H-M   'P 1'
#
loop_
_entity.id
_entity.type
_entity.pdbx_description
1 polymer ?
#
loop_
_entity_poly.entity_id
_entity_poly.type
_entity_poly.pdbx_seq_one_letter_code
_entity_poly.pdbx_strand_id
1 'polypeptide(L)'
;MVCWHVGMGTGMYGVRPLRLAWRNRQRIPRFYTPNEQGVPDVAQRVHWDPDAARGAGNPTTFDYGRMRETWLIHLCTDWMGDDAWLWKLDCEFRLFNYVGDLHTISGTVVRKFLAEGDRPAVELELAATNHRGEITAPGHATVLLPSRERGPVRLPDPPGGATDLTQLLTAVSARFAQD
;
A
#
# COMPACT_ATOMS: atom_id res chain seq x y z
N MET A 1 4.15 10.65 7.89
CA MET A 1 2.88 10.29 8.55
C MET A 1 1.78 11.32 8.37
N VAL A 2 2.05 12.62 8.54
CA VAL A 2 1.05 13.67 8.26
C VAL A 2 0.64 13.68 6.79
N CYS A 3 1.60 13.68 5.86
CA CYS A 3 1.30 13.63 4.41
C CYS A 3 0.51 12.38 4.00
N TRP A 4 0.73 11.25 4.69
CA TRP A 4 -0.03 10.02 4.46
C TRP A 4 -1.52 10.21 4.75
N HIS A 5 -1.85 10.76 5.91
CA HIS A 5 -3.24 11.06 6.27
C HIS A 5 -3.86 12.17 5.43
N VAL A 6 -3.07 13.12 4.94
CA VAL A 6 -3.56 14.16 4.03
C VAL A 6 -3.92 13.57 2.66
N GLY A 7 -3.08 12.66 2.13
CA GLY A 7 -3.31 12.04 0.82
C GLY A 7 -4.35 10.91 0.83
N MET A 8 -4.21 9.93 1.73
CA MET A 8 -5.08 8.76 1.82
C MET A 8 -6.30 8.96 2.74
N GLY A 9 -6.34 10.03 3.51
CA GLY A 9 -7.28 10.18 4.62
C GLY A 9 -6.95 9.25 5.80
N THR A 10 -7.84 9.23 6.79
CA THR A 10 -7.82 8.31 7.95
C THR A 10 -8.56 6.98 7.65
N GLY A 11 -8.58 6.57 6.38
CA GLY A 11 -9.55 5.63 5.79
C GLY A 11 -9.31 4.13 6.03
N MET A 12 -10.44 3.41 6.18
CA MET A 12 -10.75 2.02 6.62
C MET A 12 -11.53 1.99 7.94
N TYR A 13 -11.11 2.75 8.96
CA TYR A 13 -11.76 2.72 10.29
C TYR A 13 -12.78 3.85 10.52
N GLY A 14 -12.93 4.76 9.55
CA GLY A 14 -13.95 5.82 9.60
C GLY A 14 -13.68 6.89 10.66
N VAL A 15 -12.42 7.17 10.98
CA VAL A 15 -12.01 8.20 11.94
C VAL A 15 -12.38 9.57 11.39
N ARG A 16 -13.25 10.30 12.10
CA ARG A 16 -13.84 11.58 11.65
C ARG A 16 -13.91 12.56 12.82
N PRO A 17 -14.09 13.86 12.58
CA PRO A 17 -14.24 14.85 13.66
C PRO A 17 -15.68 14.94 14.21
N LEU A 18 -15.82 15.55 15.38
CA LEU A 18 -17.10 15.99 15.98
C LEU A 18 -18.17 14.87 16.09
N ARG A 19 -19.41 15.15 15.66
CA ARG A 19 -20.55 14.21 15.75
C ARG A 19 -20.26 12.88 15.07
N LEU A 20 -19.49 12.89 13.98
CA LEU A 20 -19.12 11.69 13.25
C LEU A 20 -18.10 10.86 14.04
N ALA A 21 -17.18 11.51 14.76
CA ALA A 21 -16.29 10.84 15.72
C ALA A 21 -17.09 10.12 16.80
N TRP A 22 -18.06 10.83 17.40
CA TRP A 22 -18.91 10.28 18.45
C TRP A 22 -19.67 9.05 17.96
N ARG A 23 -20.30 9.11 16.77
CA ARG A 23 -20.99 7.96 16.15
C ARG A 23 -20.04 6.79 15.89
N ASN A 24 -18.83 7.06 15.41
CA ASN A 24 -17.87 6.00 15.13
C ASN A 24 -17.38 5.30 16.41
N ARG A 25 -17.21 6.04 17.51
CA ARG A 25 -16.90 5.46 18.84
C ARG A 25 -18.00 4.53 19.35
N GLN A 26 -19.27 4.83 19.04
CA GLN A 26 -20.37 3.90 19.35
C GLN A 26 -20.32 2.64 18.46
N ARG A 27 -19.90 2.79 17.20
CA ARG A 27 -19.81 1.69 16.23
C ARG A 27 -18.65 0.71 16.51
N ILE A 28 -17.47 1.24 16.86
CA ILE A 28 -16.24 0.45 17.08
C ILE A 28 -15.53 0.87 18.39
N PRO A 29 -16.17 0.73 19.56
CA PRO A 29 -15.67 1.30 20.81
C PRO A 29 -14.28 0.82 21.21
N ARG A 30 -13.94 -0.45 20.94
CA ARG A 30 -12.63 -1.05 21.26
C ARG A 30 -11.47 -0.49 20.44
N PHE A 31 -11.76 0.22 19.35
CA PHE A 31 -10.74 0.91 18.56
C PHE A 31 -10.29 2.23 19.21
N TYR A 32 -10.98 2.69 20.24
CA TYR A 32 -10.66 3.91 20.95
C TYR A 32 -10.19 3.59 22.37
N THR A 33 -9.03 4.10 22.75
CA THR A 33 -8.49 3.99 24.11
C THR A 33 -8.28 5.39 24.69
N PRO A 34 -8.49 5.59 26.00
CA PRO A 34 -8.20 6.88 26.63
C PRO A 34 -6.73 7.27 26.42
N ASN A 35 -6.48 8.55 26.16
CA ASN A 35 -5.14 9.13 26.27
C ASN A 35 -4.86 9.56 27.72
N GLU A 36 -3.73 10.24 27.95
CA GLU A 36 -3.30 10.69 29.28
C GLU A 36 -4.30 11.62 29.97
N GLN A 37 -5.11 12.37 29.22
CA GLN A 37 -6.16 13.26 29.74
C GLN A 37 -7.53 12.56 29.86
N GLY A 38 -7.59 11.24 29.65
CA GLY A 38 -8.82 10.46 29.66
C GLY A 38 -9.69 10.64 28.41
N VAL A 39 -9.21 11.35 27.38
CA VAL A 39 -9.94 11.60 26.14
C VAL A 39 -9.83 10.37 25.23
N PRO A 40 -10.94 9.81 24.71
CA PRO A 40 -10.88 8.67 23.79
C PRO A 40 -10.25 9.04 22.45
N ASP A 41 -9.13 8.40 22.15
CA ASP A 41 -8.38 8.55 20.90
C ASP A 41 -8.19 7.18 20.21
N VAL A 42 -7.95 7.20 18.91
CA VAL A 42 -7.85 6.00 18.07
C VAL A 42 -6.61 5.18 18.42
N ALA A 43 -6.73 3.86 18.36
CA ALA A 43 -5.60 2.94 18.56
C ALA A 43 -4.48 3.15 17.51
N GLN A 44 -4.81 3.74 16.36
CA GLN A 44 -3.83 4.16 15.35
C GLN A 44 -2.82 5.18 15.86
N ARG A 45 -3.04 5.80 17.03
CA ARG A 45 -2.06 6.72 17.59
C ARG A 45 -0.70 6.08 17.89
N VAL A 46 -0.59 4.75 17.90
CA VAL A 46 0.71 4.04 17.90
C VAL A 46 1.68 4.54 16.82
N HIS A 47 1.18 5.20 15.77
CA HIS A 47 2.00 5.78 14.73
C HIS A 47 2.54 7.19 15.09
N TRP A 48 1.91 7.97 15.98
CA TRP A 48 2.35 9.35 16.30
C TRP A 48 2.51 9.64 17.80
N ASP A 49 2.17 8.69 18.67
CA ASP A 49 2.26 8.77 20.13
C ASP A 49 3.16 7.62 20.64
N PRO A 50 4.39 7.93 21.12
CA PRO A 50 5.32 6.92 21.63
C PRO A 50 4.82 6.16 22.87
N ASP A 51 4.03 6.79 23.74
CA ASP A 51 3.47 6.13 24.93
C ASP A 51 2.41 5.11 24.53
N ALA A 52 1.59 5.44 23.53
CA ALA A 52 0.65 4.47 22.96
C ALA A 52 1.36 3.30 22.27
N ALA A 53 2.42 3.57 21.52
CA ALA A 53 3.22 2.52 20.88
C ALA A 53 3.84 1.57 21.92
N ARG A 54 4.43 2.15 22.99
CA ARG A 54 4.96 1.39 24.14
C ARG A 54 3.89 0.59 24.86
N GLY A 55 2.71 1.18 25.07
CA GLY A 55 1.56 0.47 25.63
C GLY A 55 1.08 -0.72 24.78
N ALA A 56 1.32 -0.67 23.47
CA ALA A 56 1.05 -1.76 22.52
C ALA A 56 2.23 -2.75 22.36
N GLY A 57 3.29 -2.61 23.16
CA GLY A 57 4.45 -3.51 23.16
C GLY A 57 5.56 -3.14 22.17
N ASN A 58 5.53 -1.97 21.56
CA ASN A 58 6.57 -1.51 20.63
C ASN A 58 7.57 -0.56 21.31
N PRO A 59 8.84 -0.50 20.89
CA PRO A 59 9.83 0.39 21.47
C PRO A 59 9.49 1.88 21.26
N THR A 60 8.89 2.22 20.12
CA THR A 60 8.45 3.58 19.78
C THR A 60 7.45 3.55 18.62
N THR A 61 7.02 4.72 18.17
CA THR A 61 6.17 4.90 16.99
C THR A 61 6.79 4.31 15.73
N PHE A 62 5.96 3.74 14.88
CA PHE A 62 6.35 3.13 13.60
C PHE A 62 5.45 3.60 12.47
N ASP A 63 5.89 3.38 11.23
CA ASP A 63 5.14 3.77 10.03
C ASP A 63 3.82 3.01 9.84
N TYR A 64 3.01 3.48 8.89
CA TYR A 64 1.91 2.67 8.36
C TYR A 64 2.48 1.69 7.33
N GLY A 65 2.12 0.41 7.40
CA GLY A 65 2.54 -0.57 6.38
C GLY A 65 2.28 -0.08 4.95
N ARG A 66 1.10 0.53 4.73
CA ARG A 66 0.70 1.10 3.42
C ARG A 66 1.61 2.23 2.91
N MET A 67 2.39 2.89 3.78
CA MET A 67 3.44 3.82 3.35
C MET A 67 4.55 3.11 2.59
N ARG A 68 4.95 1.90 3.02
CA ARG A 68 5.97 1.10 2.33
C ARG A 68 5.51 0.70 0.93
N GLU A 69 4.26 0.28 0.80
CA GLU A 69 3.69 0.01 -0.52
C GLU A 69 3.74 1.25 -1.42
N THR A 70 3.49 2.44 -0.87
CA THR A 70 3.57 3.67 -1.67
C THR A 70 5.00 4.03 -2.05
N TRP A 71 5.99 3.75 -1.20
CA TRP A 71 7.40 3.88 -1.57
C TRP A 71 7.82 2.89 -2.66
N LEU A 72 7.32 1.65 -2.59
CA LEU A 72 7.54 0.63 -3.62
C LEU A 72 6.90 1.03 -4.95
N ILE A 73 5.64 1.49 -4.92
CA ILE A 73 4.96 2.06 -6.10
C ILE A 73 5.77 3.23 -6.66
N HIS A 74 6.21 4.15 -5.80
CA HIS A 74 6.99 5.31 -6.23
C HIS A 74 8.28 4.89 -6.95
N LEU A 75 9.04 3.95 -6.39
CA LEU A 75 10.24 3.39 -7.04
C LEU A 75 9.89 2.84 -8.42
N CYS A 76 8.82 2.04 -8.54
CA CYS A 76 8.43 1.49 -9.83
C CYS A 76 8.05 2.57 -10.83
N THR A 77 7.21 3.53 -10.42
CA THR A 77 6.69 4.58 -11.31
C THR A 77 7.76 5.58 -11.73
N ASP A 78 8.74 5.85 -10.87
CA ASP A 78 9.88 6.72 -11.18
C ASP A 78 10.86 6.01 -12.15
N TRP A 79 11.14 4.73 -11.91
CA TRP A 79 12.04 3.94 -12.74
C TRP A 79 11.48 3.61 -14.13
N MET A 80 10.18 3.28 -14.24
CA MET A 80 9.60 2.77 -15.47
C MET A 80 9.40 3.84 -16.56
N GLY A 81 9.36 5.11 -16.17
CA GLY A 81 9.08 6.25 -17.05
C GLY A 81 7.59 6.37 -17.45
N ASP A 82 7.27 7.46 -18.15
CA ASP A 82 5.88 7.87 -18.44
C ASP A 82 5.18 6.98 -19.49
N ASP A 83 5.94 6.30 -20.35
CA ASP A 83 5.42 5.46 -21.44
C ASP A 83 5.15 4.00 -21.01
N ALA A 84 5.24 3.70 -19.71
CA ALA A 84 5.06 2.37 -19.15
C ALA A 84 3.82 2.29 -18.23
N TRP A 85 3.48 1.08 -17.80
CA TRP A 85 2.33 0.84 -16.91
C TRP A 85 2.67 -0.15 -15.79
N LEU A 86 2.56 0.28 -14.54
CA LEU A 86 2.62 -0.61 -13.38
C LEU A 86 1.33 -1.44 -13.32
N TRP A 87 1.40 -2.69 -13.77
CA TRP A 87 0.22 -3.52 -13.96
C TRP A 87 -0.19 -4.27 -12.69
N LYS A 88 0.78 -4.85 -11.99
CA LYS A 88 0.54 -5.66 -10.78
C LYS A 88 1.60 -5.29 -9.75
N LEU A 89 1.19 -5.19 -8.50
CA LEU A 89 2.10 -5.05 -7.37
C LEU A 89 1.51 -5.77 -6.16
N ASP A 90 2.35 -6.54 -5.49
CA ASP A 90 2.09 -7.10 -4.16
C ASP A 90 3.29 -6.81 -3.26
N CYS A 91 3.02 -6.70 -1.96
CA CYS A 91 4.06 -6.59 -0.96
C CYS A 91 3.58 -7.14 0.37
N GLU A 92 4.54 -7.49 1.22
CA GLU A 92 4.31 -7.98 2.57
C GLU A 92 4.87 -6.98 3.59
N PHE A 93 4.26 -6.91 4.77
CA PHE A 93 4.76 -6.08 5.88
C PHE A 93 5.28 -7.01 6.98
N ARG A 94 6.58 -7.35 6.91
CA ARG A 94 7.19 -8.38 7.76
C ARG A 94 7.74 -7.84 9.08
N LEU A 95 8.19 -6.60 9.09
CA LEU A 95 8.75 -5.93 10.28
C LEU A 95 8.22 -4.49 10.39
N PHE A 96 8.46 -3.86 11.54
CA PHE A 96 8.15 -2.44 11.73
C PHE A 96 9.28 -1.56 11.20
N ASN A 97 8.91 -0.40 10.65
CA ASN A 97 9.84 0.69 10.39
C ASN A 97 9.65 1.73 11.50
N TYR A 98 10.59 1.83 12.43
CA TYR A 98 10.46 2.78 13.53
C TYR A 98 10.85 4.19 13.10
N VAL A 99 10.24 5.20 13.74
CA VAL A 99 10.64 6.59 13.52
C VAL A 99 12.11 6.76 13.91
N GLY A 100 12.92 7.20 12.95
CA GLY A 100 14.38 7.31 13.07
C GLY A 100 15.15 6.26 12.27
N ASP A 101 14.50 5.19 11.80
CA ASP A 101 15.15 4.19 10.95
C ASP A 101 15.41 4.75 9.55
N LEU A 102 16.64 4.57 9.06
CA LEU A 102 16.93 4.65 7.62
C LEU A 102 16.43 3.38 6.92
N HIS A 103 15.73 3.57 5.81
CA HIS A 103 15.28 2.50 4.92
C HIS A 103 15.73 2.76 3.49
N THR A 104 16.27 1.73 2.86
CA THR A 104 16.58 1.71 1.43
C THR A 104 15.49 0.95 0.70
N ILE A 105 14.93 1.58 -0.33
CA ILE A 105 13.94 0.97 -1.21
C ILE A 105 14.65 0.57 -2.50
N SER A 106 14.52 -0.69 -2.91
CA SER A 106 15.25 -1.26 -4.04
C SER A 106 14.35 -2.13 -4.91
N GLY A 107 14.70 -2.23 -6.20
CA GLY A 107 14.08 -3.14 -7.14
C GLY A 107 15.10 -3.75 -8.10
N THR A 108 14.88 -5.02 -8.46
CA THR A 108 15.71 -5.78 -9.40
C THR A 108 14.84 -6.37 -10.50
N VAL A 109 15.20 -6.14 -11.77
CA VAL A 109 14.55 -6.82 -12.89
C VAL A 109 15.00 -8.28 -12.91
N VAL A 110 14.07 -9.19 -12.63
CA VAL A 110 14.36 -10.63 -12.57
C VAL A 110 13.91 -11.39 -13.81
N ARG A 111 12.95 -10.84 -14.57
CA ARG A 111 12.42 -11.50 -15.76
C ARG A 111 11.95 -10.49 -16.79
N LYS A 112 12.14 -10.81 -18.07
CA LYS A 112 11.52 -10.13 -19.22
C LYS A 112 10.69 -11.15 -19.98
N PHE A 113 9.45 -10.81 -20.33
CA PHE A 113 8.53 -11.77 -20.93
C PHE A 113 7.42 -11.09 -21.73
N LEU A 114 6.65 -11.89 -22.46
CA LEU A 114 5.38 -11.47 -23.03
C LEU A 114 4.26 -11.91 -22.08
N ALA A 115 3.58 -10.92 -21.51
CA ALA A 115 2.35 -11.12 -20.76
C ALA A 115 1.16 -11.42 -21.69
N GLU A 116 0.02 -11.76 -21.09
CA GLU A 116 -1.27 -11.94 -21.78
C GLU A 116 -1.51 -10.83 -22.84
N GLY A 117 -1.99 -11.23 -24.02
CA GLY A 117 -2.17 -10.33 -25.16
C GLY A 117 -0.87 -9.88 -25.83
N ASP A 118 0.22 -10.65 -25.70
CA ASP A 118 1.55 -10.36 -26.25
C ASP A 118 2.13 -9.01 -25.80
N ARG A 119 1.89 -8.64 -24.55
CA ARG A 119 2.32 -7.37 -23.97
C ARG A 119 3.76 -7.50 -23.45
N PRO A 120 4.73 -6.70 -23.92
CA PRO A 120 6.07 -6.68 -23.33
C PRO A 120 6.00 -6.33 -21.85
N ALA A 121 6.58 -7.18 -21.01
CA ALA A 121 6.53 -7.03 -19.57
C ALA A 121 7.87 -7.37 -18.93
N VAL A 122 8.10 -6.77 -17.76
CA VAL A 122 9.16 -7.16 -16.84
C VAL A 122 8.59 -7.47 -15.48
N GLU A 123 9.24 -8.39 -14.79
CA GLU A 123 8.98 -8.71 -13.40
C GLU A 123 10.10 -8.13 -12.56
N LEU A 124 9.71 -7.46 -11.48
CA LEU A 124 10.58 -6.85 -10.50
C LEU A 124 10.44 -7.59 -9.18
N GLU A 125 11.58 -7.98 -8.59
CA GLU A 125 11.67 -8.22 -7.16
C GLU A 125 11.95 -6.90 -6.45
N LEU A 126 11.21 -6.62 -5.39
CA LEU A 126 11.26 -5.37 -4.65
C LEU A 126 11.56 -5.61 -3.17
N ALA A 127 12.21 -4.64 -2.52
CA ALA A 127 12.45 -4.67 -1.10
C ALA A 127 12.51 -3.27 -0.47
N ALA A 128 11.94 -3.14 0.73
CA ALA A 128 12.35 -2.15 1.71
C ALA A 128 13.28 -2.82 2.74
N THR A 129 14.50 -2.29 2.87
CA THR A 129 15.53 -2.82 3.76
C THR A 129 15.94 -1.75 4.76
N ASN A 130 15.95 -2.08 6.05
CA ASN A 130 16.36 -1.12 7.07
C ASN A 130 17.91 -1.04 7.19
N HIS A 131 18.39 -0.07 7.97
CA HIS A 131 19.83 0.14 8.22
C HIS A 131 20.55 -1.02 8.90
N ARG A 132 19.84 -2.02 9.43
CA ARG A 132 20.40 -3.25 9.99
C ARG A 132 20.53 -4.38 8.95
N GLY A 133 20.13 -4.12 7.70
CA GLY A 133 20.14 -5.10 6.63
C GLY A 133 18.92 -6.03 6.61
N GLU A 134 17.87 -5.74 7.38
CA GLU A 134 16.67 -6.57 7.44
C GLU A 134 15.64 -6.09 6.42
N ILE A 135 15.06 -7.03 5.65
CA ILE A 135 13.96 -6.74 4.72
C ILE A 135 12.67 -6.61 5.51
N THR A 136 12.15 -5.38 5.62
CA THR A 136 10.92 -5.08 6.36
C THR A 136 9.67 -5.19 5.49
N ALA A 137 9.82 -5.03 4.17
CA ALA A 137 8.76 -5.24 3.20
C ALA A 137 9.29 -5.75 1.85
N PRO A 138 9.29 -7.07 1.60
CA PRO A 138 9.50 -7.61 0.27
C PRO A 138 8.23 -7.43 -0.58
N GLY A 139 8.41 -7.41 -1.89
CA GLY A 139 7.29 -7.38 -2.83
C GLY A 139 7.69 -7.74 -4.24
N HIS A 140 6.70 -7.81 -5.11
CA HIS A 140 6.88 -8.04 -6.53
C HIS A 140 6.08 -7.03 -7.32
N ALA A 141 6.56 -6.72 -8.53
CA ALA A 141 5.78 -5.93 -9.46
C ALA A 141 5.90 -6.45 -10.89
N THR A 142 4.83 -6.30 -11.66
CA THR A 142 4.85 -6.47 -13.11
C THR A 142 4.65 -5.11 -13.76
N VAL A 143 5.60 -4.71 -14.60
CA VAL A 143 5.53 -3.47 -15.39
C VAL A 143 5.41 -3.82 -16.87
N LEU A 144 4.43 -3.23 -17.54
CA LEU A 144 4.29 -3.29 -19.00
C LEU A 144 5.07 -2.15 -19.62
N LEU A 145 5.82 -2.44 -20.68
CA LEU A 145 6.73 -1.48 -21.30
C LEU A 145 6.46 -1.33 -22.80
N PRO A 146 6.84 -0.19 -23.40
CA PRO A 146 6.89 -0.05 -24.85
C PRO A 146 8.01 -0.93 -25.42
N SER A 147 7.90 -1.26 -26.70
CA SER A 147 8.90 -2.05 -27.42
C SER A 147 9.21 -1.42 -28.78
N ARG A 148 10.49 -1.47 -29.17
CA ARG A 148 10.92 -1.05 -30.50
C ARG A 148 10.29 -1.88 -31.62
N GLU A 149 9.94 -3.13 -31.32
CA GLU A 149 9.33 -4.06 -32.27
C GLU A 149 7.80 -4.03 -32.21
N ARG A 150 7.22 -3.83 -31.01
CA ARG A 150 5.76 -3.96 -30.79
C ARG A 150 5.04 -2.63 -30.55
N GLY A 151 5.77 -1.53 -30.56
CA GLY A 151 5.23 -0.18 -30.42
C GLY A 151 4.97 0.23 -28.96
N PRO A 152 4.08 1.22 -28.75
CA PRO A 152 3.73 1.75 -27.42
C PRO A 152 3.17 0.69 -26.46
N VAL A 153 3.17 1.01 -25.16
CA VAL A 153 2.58 0.15 -24.13
C VAL A 153 1.09 -0.09 -24.43
N ARG A 154 0.67 -1.35 -24.32
CA ARG A 154 -0.75 -1.74 -24.41
C ARG A 154 -1.26 -2.07 -23.02
N LEU A 155 -2.22 -1.28 -22.54
CA LEU A 155 -2.81 -1.45 -21.21
C LEU A 155 -3.56 -2.79 -21.09
N PRO A 156 -3.70 -3.32 -19.87
CA PRO A 156 -4.53 -4.50 -19.63
C PRO A 156 -5.99 -4.22 -19.94
N ASP A 157 -6.70 -5.23 -20.43
CA ASP A 157 -8.15 -5.13 -20.67
C ASP A 157 -8.90 -5.06 -19.33
N PRO A 158 -9.96 -4.23 -19.21
CA PRO A 158 -10.79 -4.22 -18.01
C PRO A 158 -11.35 -5.61 -17.72
N PRO A 159 -11.37 -6.07 -16.45
CA PRO A 159 -12.00 -7.34 -16.08
C PRO A 159 -13.41 -7.47 -16.67
N GLY A 160 -13.66 -8.55 -17.40
CA GLY A 160 -14.95 -8.82 -18.04
C GLY A 160 -15.32 -7.86 -19.18
N GLY A 161 -14.35 -7.09 -19.72
CA GLY A 161 -14.62 -6.06 -20.74
C GLY A 161 -15.45 -4.89 -20.20
N ALA A 162 -15.39 -4.65 -18.89
CA ALA A 162 -16.19 -3.63 -18.23
C ALA A 162 -15.93 -2.22 -18.80
N THR A 163 -17.02 -1.52 -19.05
CA THR A 163 -17.02 -0.11 -19.51
C THR A 163 -17.46 0.87 -18.43
N ASP A 164 -17.95 0.35 -17.30
CA ASP A 164 -18.34 1.12 -16.12
C ASP A 164 -17.98 0.38 -14.81
N LEU A 165 -18.11 1.10 -13.69
CA LEU A 165 -17.75 0.60 -12.36
C LEU A 165 -18.64 -0.58 -11.91
N THR A 166 -19.92 -0.59 -12.29
CA THR A 166 -20.87 -1.64 -11.90
C THR A 166 -20.51 -2.96 -12.57
N GLN A 167 -20.21 -2.91 -13.87
CA GLN A 167 -19.73 -4.05 -14.65
C GLN A 167 -18.40 -4.55 -14.10
N LEU A 168 -17.46 -3.64 -13.80
CA LEU A 168 -16.16 -3.99 -13.23
C LEU A 168 -16.32 -4.72 -11.89
N LEU A 169 -17.12 -4.16 -10.97
CA LEU A 169 -17.35 -4.76 -9.66
C LEU A 169 -18.01 -6.14 -9.77
N THR A 170 -18.97 -6.29 -10.70
CA THR A 170 -19.63 -7.57 -10.97
C THR A 170 -18.63 -8.61 -11.47
N ALA A 171 -17.81 -8.26 -12.47
CA ALA A 171 -16.81 -9.15 -13.05
C ALA A 171 -15.73 -9.54 -12.05
N VAL A 172 -15.29 -8.61 -11.19
CA VAL A 172 -14.28 -8.88 -10.16
C VAL A 172 -14.87 -9.76 -9.05
N SER A 173 -16.08 -9.46 -8.57
CA SER A 173 -16.72 -10.23 -7.48
C SER A 173 -17.01 -11.68 -7.88
N ALA A 174 -17.37 -11.92 -9.14
CA ALA A 174 -17.60 -13.27 -9.66
C ALA A 174 -16.36 -14.19 -9.54
N ARG A 175 -15.14 -13.62 -9.61
CA ARG A 175 -13.90 -14.38 -9.45
C ARG A 175 -13.69 -14.91 -8.03
N PHE A 176 -14.27 -14.27 -7.03
CA PHE A 176 -14.17 -14.65 -5.61
C PHE A 176 -15.37 -15.45 -5.11
N ALA A 177 -16.40 -15.66 -5.96
CA ALA A 177 -17.57 -16.45 -5.61
C ALA A 177 -17.42 -17.94 -5.98
N GLN A 178 -16.31 -18.30 -6.62
CA GLN A 178 -16.01 -19.66 -7.11
C GLN A 178 -15.02 -20.44 -6.21
N ASP A 179 -14.64 -19.85 -5.07
CA ASP A 179 -13.83 -20.47 -4.01
C ASP A 179 -14.68 -20.73 -2.76
#